data_AF-A0A7C4GPZ6-F1
#
_entry.id   AF-A0A7C4GPZ6-F1
#
_cell.length_a   1.000
_cell.length_b   1.000
_cell.length_c   1.000
_cell.angle_alpha   90.00
_cell.angle_beta   90.00
_cell.angle_gamma   90.00
#
_symmetry.space_group_name_H-M   'P 1'
#
loop_
_entity.id
_entity.type
_entity.pdbx_description
1 polymer ?
#
loop_
_entity_poly.entity_id
_entity_poly.type
_entity_poly.pdbx_seq_one_letter_code
_entity_poly.pdbx_strand_id
1 'polypeptide(L)'
;MDSVRFPSRVQKFVRAPPEWLYEMLSQFLGEAKEGAFRVNVGGRTGVTLRIRLMPEGDFSSLDLVFSYRGLMIVVLLAFIVVVGLCLLFFSAIPLAGLIIIPLVAYRAGLETGEFMREFNNILSSLEAEYARKSLMEDRIRWQMNPKDINDLYRRLREKHIKVWGNTFILEYKIGEYQRRGLTKDEAIRKIAEEEGIF
;
A
#
# COMPACT_ATOMS: atom_id res chain seq x y z
N MET A 1 -13.09 -19.01 -14.26
CA MET A 1 -13.90 -18.73 -13.06
C MET A 1 -12.93 -18.43 -11.94
N ASP A 2 -12.66 -17.15 -11.69
CA ASP A 2 -11.81 -16.75 -10.57
C ASP A 2 -12.54 -17.09 -9.27
N SER A 3 -11.95 -17.95 -8.46
CA SER A 3 -12.48 -18.31 -7.15
C SER A 3 -12.61 -17.03 -6.32
N VAL A 4 -13.80 -16.73 -5.81
CA VAL A 4 -14.04 -15.63 -4.86
C VAL A 4 -13.26 -15.95 -3.58
N ARG A 5 -12.03 -15.44 -3.49
CA ARG A 5 -11.20 -15.55 -2.28
C ARG A 5 -11.50 -14.33 -1.43
N PHE A 6 -11.97 -14.56 -0.22
CA PHE A 6 -12.12 -13.51 0.79
C PHE A 6 -10.74 -13.25 1.42
N PRO A 7 -10.05 -12.15 1.07
CA PRO A 7 -8.77 -11.85 1.68
C PRO A 7 -8.99 -11.60 3.17
N SER A 8 -8.33 -12.35 4.05
CA SER A 8 -8.37 -12.11 5.49
C SER A 8 -7.30 -11.12 5.94
N ARG A 9 -6.12 -11.18 5.30
CA ARG A 9 -4.99 -10.31 5.57
C ARG A 9 -4.19 -10.08 4.29
N VAL A 10 -3.82 -8.83 4.03
CA VAL A 10 -2.95 -8.45 2.91
C VAL A 10 -1.90 -7.48 3.44
N GLN A 11 -0.63 -7.82 3.27
CA GLN A 11 0.47 -6.91 3.58
C GLN A 11 0.96 -6.27 2.29
N LYS A 12 1.13 -4.95 2.29
CA LYS A 12 1.66 -4.20 1.15
C LYS A 12 2.77 -3.25 1.59
N PHE A 13 3.89 -3.27 0.90
CA PHE A 13 5.00 -2.36 1.13
C PHE A 13 4.78 -1.09 0.31
N VAL A 14 4.98 0.07 0.93
CA VAL A 14 4.85 1.37 0.31
C VAL A 14 6.14 2.16 0.46
N ARG A 15 6.65 2.69 -0.66
CA ARG A 15 7.88 3.46 -0.71
C ARG A 15 7.69 4.92 -0.28
N ALA A 16 7.15 5.11 0.92
CA ALA A 16 7.00 6.41 1.54
C ALA A 16 7.18 6.32 3.06
N PRO A 17 7.63 7.40 3.73
CA PRO A 17 7.74 7.48 5.17
C PRO A 17 6.39 7.32 5.87
N PRO A 18 6.38 6.72 7.08
CA PRO A 18 5.15 6.40 7.79
C PRO A 18 4.37 7.65 8.22
N GLU A 19 5.07 8.74 8.54
CA GLU A 19 4.46 10.02 8.94
C GLU A 19 3.68 10.65 7.78
N TRP A 20 4.30 10.75 6.61
CA TRP A 20 3.67 11.29 5.41
C TRP A 20 2.51 10.41 4.95
N LEU A 21 2.70 9.08 4.97
CA LEU A 21 1.66 8.13 4.60
C LEU A 21 0.46 8.20 5.55
N TYR A 22 0.71 8.36 6.85
CA TYR A 22 -0.34 8.52 7.86
C TYR A 22 -1.15 9.80 7.63
N GLU A 23 -0.48 10.93 7.37
CA GLU A 23 -1.14 12.21 7.09
C GLU A 23 -2.05 12.09 5.86
N MET A 24 -1.52 11.58 4.74
CA MET A 24 -2.30 11.42 3.52
C MET A 24 -3.46 10.43 3.73
N LEU A 25 -3.21 9.27 4.34
CA LEU A 25 -4.25 8.28 4.59
C LEU A 25 -5.33 8.79 5.54
N SER A 26 -5.00 9.66 6.49
CA SER A 26 -5.98 10.27 7.38
C SER A 26 -6.96 11.21 6.65
N GLN A 27 -6.50 11.87 5.58
CA GLN A 27 -7.36 12.69 4.73
C GLN A 27 -8.32 11.84 3.89
N PHE A 28 -7.86 10.67 3.40
CA PHE A 28 -8.69 9.78 2.56
C PHE A 28 -9.62 8.86 3.34
N LEU A 29 -9.18 8.34 4.49
CA LEU A 29 -9.88 7.30 5.25
C LEU A 29 -10.53 7.83 6.53
N GLY A 30 -10.26 9.09 6.89
CA GLY A 30 -10.74 9.73 8.11
C GLY A 30 -9.88 9.41 9.33
N GLU A 31 -10.45 9.62 10.53
CA GLU A 31 -9.71 9.48 11.80
C GLU A 31 -9.19 8.06 12.04
N ALA A 32 -7.89 7.95 12.28
CA ALA A 32 -7.28 6.75 12.82
C ALA A 32 -7.57 6.65 14.32
N LYS A 33 -8.01 5.47 14.76
CA LYS A 33 -8.11 5.13 16.18
C LYS A 33 -6.98 4.18 16.53
N GLU A 34 -6.18 4.52 17.53
CA GLU A 34 -5.09 3.67 18.06
C GLU A 34 -4.05 3.28 16.97
N GLY A 35 -3.72 4.20 16.06
CA GLY A 35 -2.75 3.94 14.99
C GLY A 35 -3.26 3.02 13.87
N ALA A 36 -4.58 2.75 13.82
CA ALA A 36 -5.20 1.99 12.75
C ALA A 36 -6.40 2.75 12.16
N PHE A 37 -6.49 2.76 10.83
CA PHE A 37 -7.67 3.27 10.12
C PHE A 37 -8.71 2.16 10.03
N ARG A 38 -9.98 2.50 10.29
CA ARG A 38 -11.09 1.56 10.18
C ARG A 38 -12.06 2.04 9.11
N VAL A 39 -12.20 1.26 8.05
CA VAL A 39 -13.11 1.54 6.95
C VAL A 39 -14.10 0.40 6.79
N ASN A 40 -15.38 0.74 6.59
CA ASN A 40 -16.41 -0.25 6.28
C ASN A 40 -16.56 -0.34 4.76
N VAL A 41 -16.12 -1.44 4.19
CA VAL A 41 -16.25 -1.75 2.76
C VAL A 41 -17.61 -2.41 2.56
N GLY A 42 -18.51 -1.78 1.80
CA GLY A 42 -19.88 -2.28 1.59
C GLY A 42 -20.95 -1.71 2.54
N GLY A 43 -20.69 -0.55 3.17
CA GLY A 43 -21.69 0.16 3.97
C GLY A 43 -21.88 -0.38 5.40
N ARG A 44 -23.06 -0.14 6.00
CA ARG A 44 -23.35 -0.42 7.44
C ARG A 44 -23.30 -1.91 7.83
N THR A 45 -23.44 -2.81 6.88
CA THR A 45 -23.48 -4.28 7.10
C THR A 45 -22.34 -5.01 6.39
N GLY A 46 -21.32 -4.26 5.93
CA GLY A 46 -20.24 -4.77 5.10
C GLY A 46 -19.05 -5.35 5.86
N VAL A 47 -17.93 -5.45 5.14
CA VAL A 47 -16.65 -5.96 5.63
C VAL A 47 -15.91 -4.82 6.34
N THR A 48 -15.46 -5.05 7.56
CA THR A 48 -14.63 -4.07 8.27
C THR A 48 -13.17 -4.27 7.88
N LEU A 49 -12.58 -3.29 7.21
CA LEU A 49 -11.15 -3.23 6.94
C LEU A 49 -10.45 -2.44 8.04
N ARG A 50 -9.39 -3.02 8.60
CA ARG A 50 -8.44 -2.34 9.48
C ARG A 50 -7.12 -2.21 8.75
N ILE A 51 -6.62 -0.98 8.66
CA ILE A 51 -5.36 -0.65 8.03
C ILE A 51 -4.40 -0.22 9.12
N ARG A 52 -3.30 -0.96 9.28
CA ARG A 52 -2.23 -0.63 10.23
C ARG A 52 -0.99 -0.22 9.45
N LEU A 53 -0.41 0.91 9.82
CA LEU A 53 0.91 1.28 9.33
C LEU A 53 1.95 0.72 10.29
N MET A 54 2.95 0.06 9.75
CA MET A 54 4.13 -0.39 10.47
C MET A 54 5.35 0.33 9.87
N PRO A 55 6.13 1.05 10.69
CA PRO A 55 7.36 1.68 10.23
C PRO A 55 8.43 0.61 10.00
N GLU A 56 9.00 0.58 8.79
CA GLU A 56 10.13 -0.29 8.41
C GLU A 56 11.30 0.58 7.92
N GLY A 57 11.83 1.41 8.82
CA GLY A 57 12.88 2.37 8.50
C GLY A 57 12.37 3.49 7.59
N ASP A 58 12.95 3.60 6.39
CA ASP A 58 12.57 4.60 5.37
C ASP A 58 11.31 4.20 4.57
N PHE A 59 10.82 2.98 4.77
CA PHE A 59 9.63 2.46 4.10
C PHE A 59 8.50 2.22 5.10
N SER A 60 7.27 2.18 4.59
CA SER A 60 6.09 1.85 5.38
C SER A 60 5.48 0.56 4.89
N SER A 61 5.23 -0.39 5.79
CA SER A 61 4.39 -1.54 5.47
C SER A 61 2.96 -1.29 5.96
N LEU A 62 2.01 -1.52 5.06
CA LEU A 62 0.58 -1.46 5.33
C LEU A 62 0.07 -2.89 5.55
N ASP A 63 -0.45 -3.14 6.73
CA ASP A 63 -1.14 -4.38 7.07
C ASP A 63 -2.66 -4.16 7.00
N LEU A 64 -3.29 -4.78 6.00
CA LEU A 64 -4.71 -4.69 5.69
C LEU A 64 -5.39 -5.94 6.24
N VAL A 65 -6.17 -5.79 7.31
CA VAL A 65 -6.88 -6.89 7.97
C VAL A 65 -8.38 -6.76 7.73
N PHE A 66 -8.95 -7.72 7.03
CA PHE A 66 -10.37 -7.76 6.73
C PHE A 66 -11.12 -8.60 7.75
N SER A 67 -12.15 -8.01 8.35
CA SER A 67 -13.03 -8.65 9.32
C SER A 67 -14.43 -8.80 8.75
N TYR A 68 -14.79 -10.04 8.44
CA TYR A 68 -16.11 -10.45 7.95
C TYR A 68 -17.12 -10.72 9.08
N ARG A 69 -16.79 -10.37 10.33
CA ARG A 69 -17.62 -10.66 11.52
C ARG A 69 -19.03 -10.08 11.40
N GLY A 70 -19.17 -8.86 10.87
CA GLY A 70 -20.48 -8.23 10.64
C GLY A 70 -21.33 -9.03 9.66
N LEU A 71 -20.75 -9.40 8.52
CA LEU A 71 -21.41 -10.24 7.50
C LEU A 71 -21.82 -11.60 8.08
N MET A 72 -20.94 -12.25 8.85
CA MET A 72 -21.25 -13.54 9.49
C MET A 72 -22.43 -13.45 10.47
N ILE A 73 -22.55 -12.35 11.22
CA ILE A 73 -23.70 -12.13 12.12
C ILE A 73 -25.00 -11.97 11.32
N VAL A 74 -24.97 -11.22 10.22
CA VAL A 74 -26.14 -11.05 9.34
C VAL A 74 -26.57 -12.40 8.74
N VAL A 75 -25.62 -13.20 8.25
CA VAL A 75 -25.89 -14.53 7.72
C VAL A 75 -26.47 -15.46 8.79
N LEU A 76 -25.92 -15.44 10.02
CA LEU A 76 -26.42 -16.24 11.13
C LEU A 76 -27.86 -15.84 11.51
N LEU A 77 -28.14 -14.54 11.61
CA LEU A 77 -29.49 -14.05 11.91
C LEU A 77 -30.48 -14.45 10.82
N ALA A 78 -30.12 -14.31 9.55
CA ALA A 78 -30.95 -14.75 8.44
C ALA A 78 -31.24 -16.26 8.51
N PHE A 79 -30.23 -17.07 8.85
CA PHE A 79 -30.39 -18.51 9.03
C PHE A 79 -31.36 -18.85 10.17
N ILE A 80 -31.22 -18.20 11.33
CA ILE A 80 -32.13 -18.41 12.48
C ILE A 80 -33.57 -18.06 12.10
N VAL A 81 -33.78 -16.96 11.39
CA VAL A 81 -35.11 -16.54 10.92
C VAL A 81 -35.71 -17.58 9.97
N VAL A 82 -34.94 -18.09 9.01
CA VAL A 82 -35.41 -19.13 8.08
C VAL A 82 -35.79 -20.41 8.82
N VAL A 83 -34.96 -20.88 9.75
CA VAL A 83 -35.25 -22.08 10.54
C VAL A 83 -36.50 -21.87 11.40
N GLY A 84 -36.64 -20.73 12.06
CA GLY A 84 -37.83 -20.39 12.84
C GLY A 84 -39.11 -20.39 12.00
N LEU A 85 -39.05 -19.82 10.79
CA LEU A 85 -40.17 -19.84 9.84
C LEU A 85 -40.51 -21.27 9.38
N CYS A 86 -39.51 -22.10 9.09
CA CYS A 86 -39.73 -23.50 8.74
C CYS A 86 -40.45 -24.28 9.84
N LEU A 87 -40.04 -24.08 11.10
CA LEU A 87 -40.68 -24.71 12.26
C LEU A 87 -42.11 -24.20 12.47
N LEU A 88 -42.34 -22.89 12.29
CA LEU A 88 -43.65 -22.27 12.51
C LEU A 88 -44.69 -22.69 11.47
N PHE A 89 -44.29 -22.81 10.20
CA PHE A 89 -45.17 -23.16 9.09
C PHE A 89 -45.17 -24.67 8.75
N PHE A 90 -44.37 -25.49 9.43
CA PHE A 90 -44.14 -26.90 9.11
C PHE A 90 -43.89 -27.13 7.61
N SER A 91 -43.15 -26.22 6.97
CA SER A 91 -42.97 -26.19 5.52
C SER A 91 -41.51 -25.93 5.17
N ALA A 92 -41.07 -26.54 4.06
CA ALA A 92 -39.74 -26.35 3.50
C ALA A 92 -39.63 -25.08 2.63
N ILE A 93 -40.74 -24.39 2.33
CA ILE A 93 -40.76 -23.20 1.47
C ILE A 93 -39.80 -22.09 1.95
N PRO A 94 -39.69 -21.77 3.26
CA PRO A 94 -38.76 -20.74 3.73
C PRO A 94 -37.28 -21.05 3.46
N LEU A 95 -36.90 -22.31 3.20
CA LEU A 95 -35.53 -22.69 2.86
C LEU A 95 -35.03 -22.03 1.57
N ALA A 96 -35.93 -21.67 0.65
CA ALA A 96 -35.57 -20.90 -0.54
C ALA A 96 -34.87 -19.56 -0.20
N GLY A 97 -35.17 -18.99 0.98
CA GLY A 97 -34.50 -17.78 1.48
C GLY A 97 -32.99 -17.94 1.71
N LEU A 98 -32.48 -19.17 1.85
CA LEU A 98 -31.04 -19.42 2.01
C LEU A 98 -30.22 -19.09 0.75
N ILE A 99 -30.87 -18.98 -0.43
CA ILE A 99 -30.21 -18.55 -1.68
C ILE A 99 -29.65 -17.12 -1.55
N ILE A 100 -30.19 -16.31 -0.65
CA ILE A 100 -29.71 -14.94 -0.40
C ILE A 100 -28.29 -14.95 0.21
N ILE A 101 -27.92 -15.99 0.96
CA ILE A 101 -26.62 -16.08 1.64
C ILE A 101 -25.44 -16.06 0.65
N PRO A 102 -25.35 -16.97 -0.35
CA PRO A 102 -24.27 -16.92 -1.32
C PRO A 102 -24.29 -15.63 -2.16
N LEU A 103 -25.47 -15.04 -2.41
CA LEU A 103 -25.59 -13.77 -3.12
C LEU A 103 -24.96 -12.61 -2.34
N VAL A 104 -25.24 -12.52 -1.03
CA VAL A 104 -24.65 -11.51 -0.14
C VAL A 104 -23.14 -11.71 -0.02
N ALA A 105 -22.67 -12.96 0.10
CA ALA A 105 -21.25 -13.27 0.15
C ALA A 105 -20.54 -12.87 -1.15
N TYR A 106 -21.13 -13.18 -2.31
CA TYR A 106 -20.58 -12.81 -3.61
C TYR A 106 -20.45 -11.29 -3.77
N ARG A 107 -21.50 -10.55 -3.40
CA ARG A 107 -21.50 -9.08 -3.43
C ARG A 107 -20.41 -8.49 -2.54
N ALA A 108 -20.25 -9.00 -1.31
CA ALA A 108 -19.20 -8.55 -0.40
C ALA A 108 -17.78 -8.83 -0.95
N GLY A 109 -17.61 -9.95 -1.65
CA GLY A 109 -16.36 -10.27 -2.35
C GLY A 109 -16.05 -9.26 -3.46
N LEU A 110 -17.05 -8.91 -4.28
CA LEU A 110 -16.90 -7.90 -5.33
C LEU A 110 -16.56 -6.52 -4.77
N GLU A 111 -17.31 -6.03 -3.78
CA GLU A 111 -17.07 -4.72 -3.15
C GLU A 111 -15.67 -4.65 -2.50
N THR A 112 -15.21 -5.76 -1.90
CA THR A 112 -13.84 -5.86 -1.37
C THR A 112 -12.79 -5.78 -2.48
N GLY A 113 -13.03 -6.46 -3.60
CA GLY A 113 -12.12 -6.46 -4.75
C GLY A 113 -12.03 -5.09 -5.42
N GLU A 114 -13.16 -4.41 -5.61
CA GLU A 114 -13.22 -3.06 -6.16
C GLU A 114 -12.52 -2.05 -5.25
N PHE A 115 -12.81 -2.10 -3.94
CA PHE A 115 -12.11 -1.27 -2.96
C PHE A 115 -10.61 -1.50 -3.02
N MET A 116 -10.15 -2.75 -3.08
CA MET A 116 -8.72 -3.05 -3.13
C MET A 116 -8.05 -2.54 -4.39
N ARG A 117 -8.75 -2.59 -5.53
CA ARG A 117 -8.24 -2.02 -6.78
C ARG A 117 -8.08 -0.50 -6.67
N GLU A 118 -9.10 0.18 -6.16
CA GLU A 118 -9.07 1.63 -5.99
C GLU A 118 -8.01 2.06 -4.97
N PHE A 119 -7.97 1.38 -3.83
CA PHE A 119 -6.97 1.63 -2.79
C PHE A 119 -5.55 1.40 -3.31
N ASN A 120 -5.33 0.37 -4.15
CA ASN A 120 -4.05 0.13 -4.78
C ASN A 120 -3.63 1.26 -5.73
N ASN A 121 -4.58 1.81 -6.49
CA ASN A 121 -4.34 2.97 -7.37
C ASN A 121 -3.98 4.22 -6.56
N ILE A 122 -4.71 4.50 -5.48
CA ILE A 122 -4.43 5.61 -4.56
C ILE A 122 -3.02 5.48 -3.99
N LEU A 123 -2.67 4.30 -3.47
CA LEU A 123 -1.33 4.07 -2.94
C LEU A 123 -0.24 4.27 -4.00
N SER A 124 -0.44 3.77 -5.21
CA SER A 124 0.52 3.97 -6.30
C SER A 124 0.67 5.45 -6.68
N SER A 125 -0.42 6.22 -6.64
CA SER A 125 -0.41 7.67 -6.86
C SER A 125 0.38 8.39 -5.76
N LEU A 126 0.15 8.01 -4.50
CA LEU A 126 0.86 8.57 -3.35
C LEU A 126 2.36 8.26 -3.42
N GLU A 127 2.76 7.05 -3.82
CA GLU A 127 4.17 6.72 -4.03
C GLU A 127 4.81 7.59 -5.11
N ALA A 128 4.11 7.80 -6.23
CA ALA A 128 4.60 8.65 -7.31
C ALA A 128 4.72 10.12 -6.87
N GLU A 129 3.76 10.62 -6.11
CA GLU A 129 3.78 11.97 -5.56
C GLU A 129 4.91 12.16 -4.54
N TYR A 130 5.08 11.21 -3.62
CA TYR A 130 6.18 11.22 -2.66
C TYR A 130 7.54 11.20 -3.38
N ALA A 131 7.72 10.30 -4.35
CA ALA A 131 8.95 10.22 -5.13
C ALA A 131 9.26 11.54 -5.85
N ARG A 132 8.23 12.21 -6.39
CA ARG A 132 8.40 13.52 -7.04
C ARG A 132 8.79 14.59 -6.03
N LYS A 133 8.15 14.61 -4.85
CA LYS A 133 8.44 15.59 -3.79
C LYS A 133 9.85 15.40 -3.24
N SER A 134 10.26 14.17 -2.95
CA SER A 134 11.61 13.87 -2.45
C SER A 134 12.69 14.27 -3.47
N LEU A 135 12.46 14.05 -4.77
CA LEU A 135 13.38 14.51 -5.82
C LEU A 135 13.49 16.04 -5.88
N MET A 136 12.38 16.74 -5.66
CA MET A 136 12.39 18.20 -5.64
C MET A 136 13.15 18.74 -4.43
N GLU A 137 12.95 18.14 -3.25
CA GLU A 137 13.69 18.49 -2.04
C GLU A 137 15.20 18.21 -2.20
N ASP A 138 15.57 17.07 -2.78
CA ASP A 138 16.97 16.75 -3.14
C ASP A 138 17.56 17.83 -4.05
N ARG A 139 16.85 18.22 -5.11
CA ARG A 139 17.28 19.29 -6.03
C ARG A 139 17.48 20.62 -5.33
N ILE A 140 16.58 21.01 -4.44
CA ILE A 140 16.71 22.26 -3.68
C ILE A 140 17.95 22.19 -2.78
N ARG A 141 18.17 21.07 -2.07
CA ARG A 141 19.37 20.88 -1.24
C ARG A 141 20.65 20.95 -2.06
N TRP A 142 20.66 20.34 -3.23
CA TRP A 142 21.80 20.37 -4.15
C TRP A 142 22.05 21.76 -4.75
N GLN A 143 21.01 22.55 -4.96
CA GLN A 143 21.16 23.94 -5.38
C GLN A 143 21.72 24.82 -4.27
N MET A 144 21.30 24.60 -3.02
CA MET A 144 21.81 25.33 -1.85
C MET A 144 23.27 25.01 -1.53
N ASN A 145 23.71 23.78 -1.80
CA ASN A 145 25.10 23.35 -1.62
C ASN A 145 25.68 22.78 -2.93
N PRO A 146 26.06 23.65 -3.88
CA PRO A 146 26.61 23.20 -5.15
C PRO A 146 28.00 22.61 -4.93
N LYS A 147 28.11 21.28 -5.07
CA LYS A 147 29.39 20.57 -5.10
C LYS A 147 29.88 20.34 -6.51
N ASP A 148 31.20 20.24 -6.66
CA ASP A 148 31.83 19.88 -7.93
C ASP A 148 31.53 18.41 -8.27
N ILE A 149 30.74 18.22 -9.33
CA ILE A 149 30.33 16.90 -9.83
C ILE A 149 31.54 16.09 -10.29
N ASN A 150 32.54 16.74 -10.88
CA ASN A 150 33.71 16.03 -11.40
C ASN A 150 34.54 15.44 -10.26
N ASP A 151 34.69 16.18 -9.16
CA ASP A 151 35.37 15.69 -7.96
C ASP A 151 34.59 14.52 -7.32
N LEU A 152 33.27 14.65 -7.17
CA LEU A 152 32.41 13.58 -6.64
C LEU A 152 32.51 12.31 -7.50
N TYR A 153 32.40 12.45 -8.81
CA TYR A 153 32.50 11.32 -9.74
C TYR A 153 33.88 10.66 -9.69
N ARG A 154 34.96 11.45 -9.62
CA ARG A 154 36.33 10.93 -9.46
C ARG A 154 36.47 10.11 -8.18
N ARG A 155 36.02 10.63 -7.03
CA ARG A 155 36.07 9.92 -5.74
C ARG A 155 35.22 8.65 -5.73
N LEU A 156 34.03 8.69 -6.35
CA LEU A 156 33.18 7.51 -6.53
C LEU A 156 33.86 6.44 -7.39
N ARG A 157 34.50 6.86 -8.48
CA ARG A 157 35.24 5.99 -9.39
C ARG A 157 36.40 5.29 -8.68
N GLU A 158 37.21 6.06 -7.95
CA GLU A 158 38.33 5.53 -7.14
C GLU A 158 37.83 4.50 -6.12
N LYS A 159 36.74 4.79 -5.40
CA LYS A 159 36.14 3.85 -4.44
C LYS A 159 35.64 2.58 -5.12
N HIS A 160 34.92 2.69 -6.24
CA HIS A 160 34.39 1.52 -6.94
C HIS A 160 35.49 0.65 -7.56
N ILE A 161 36.53 1.25 -8.13
CA ILE A 161 37.70 0.50 -8.60
C ILE A 161 38.38 -0.21 -7.43
N LYS A 162 38.53 0.46 -6.28
CA LYS A 162 39.15 -0.13 -5.09
C LYS A 162 38.35 -1.32 -4.52
N VAL A 163 37.02 -1.23 -4.51
CA VAL A 163 36.15 -2.26 -3.91
C VAL A 163 35.83 -3.39 -4.89
N TRP A 164 35.57 -3.06 -6.15
CA TRP A 164 35.02 -3.96 -7.16
C TRP A 164 35.95 -4.21 -8.36
N GLY A 165 37.11 -3.54 -8.41
CA GLY A 165 38.06 -3.65 -9.52
C GLY A 165 37.62 -2.95 -10.82
N ASN A 166 36.41 -2.39 -10.88
CA ASN A 166 35.86 -1.74 -12.06
C ASN A 166 34.82 -0.66 -11.71
N THR A 167 34.36 0.05 -12.74
CA THR A 167 33.35 1.12 -12.62
C THR A 167 31.97 0.72 -13.14
N PHE A 168 31.79 -0.55 -13.55
CA PHE A 168 30.56 -1.01 -14.18
C PHE A 168 29.36 -0.87 -13.24
N ILE A 169 29.55 -1.16 -11.96
CA ILE A 169 28.52 -1.02 -10.93
C ILE A 169 28.12 0.46 -10.76
N LEU A 170 29.09 1.38 -10.81
CA LEU A 170 28.83 2.81 -10.71
C LEU A 170 28.02 3.31 -11.91
N GLU A 171 28.44 2.97 -13.13
CA GLU A 171 27.71 3.34 -14.35
C GLU A 171 26.31 2.73 -14.39
N TYR A 172 26.16 1.49 -13.92
CA TYR A 172 24.86 0.84 -13.79
C TYR A 172 23.96 1.60 -12.80
N LYS A 173 24.46 1.98 -11.62
CA LYS A 173 23.71 2.79 -10.64
C LYS A 173 23.31 4.14 -11.22
N ILE A 174 24.22 4.83 -11.90
CA ILE A 174 23.94 6.12 -12.56
C ILE A 174 22.78 5.95 -13.55
N GLY A 175 22.85 4.94 -14.42
CA GLY A 175 21.78 4.65 -15.38
C GLY A 175 20.45 4.23 -14.73
N GLU A 176 20.49 3.65 -13.53
CA GLU A 176 19.30 3.32 -12.75
C GLU A 176 18.61 4.59 -12.22
N TYR A 177 19.35 5.52 -11.64
CA TYR A 177 18.82 6.81 -11.20
C TYR A 177 18.34 7.67 -12.37
N GLN A 178 19.04 7.65 -13.50
CA GLN A 178 18.57 8.36 -14.70
C GLN A 178 17.22 7.85 -15.21
N ARG A 179 17.00 6.54 -15.16
CA ARG A 179 15.69 5.94 -15.48
C ARG A 179 14.59 6.33 -14.49
N ARG A 180 14.96 6.68 -13.25
CA ARG A 180 14.05 7.24 -12.24
C ARG A 180 13.82 8.75 -12.39
N GLY A 181 14.41 9.38 -13.40
CA GLY A 181 14.18 10.80 -13.74
C GLY A 181 15.24 11.78 -13.25
N LEU A 182 16.37 11.29 -12.73
CA LEU A 182 17.51 12.14 -12.37
C LEU A 182 18.36 12.47 -13.61
N THR A 183 19.02 13.63 -13.62
CA THR A 183 20.12 13.87 -14.55
C THR A 183 21.35 13.05 -14.15
N LYS A 184 22.36 12.97 -15.02
CA LYS A 184 23.61 12.27 -14.69
C LYS A 184 24.28 12.87 -13.45
N ASP A 185 24.30 14.19 -13.35
CA ASP A 185 24.92 14.93 -12.25
C ASP A 185 24.17 14.75 -10.94
N GLU A 186 22.83 14.77 -11.00
CA GLU A 186 21.95 14.45 -9.87
C GLU A 186 22.16 13.01 -9.39
N ALA A 187 22.25 12.06 -10.32
CA ALA A 187 22.54 10.66 -10.00
C ALA A 187 23.91 10.52 -9.30
N ILE A 188 24.94 11.21 -9.79
CA ILE A 188 26.27 11.21 -9.16
C ILE A 188 26.20 11.76 -7.73
N ARG A 189 25.48 12.87 -7.51
CA ARG A 189 25.29 13.42 -6.16
C ARG A 189 24.56 12.46 -5.24
N LYS A 190 23.46 11.87 -5.71
CA LYS A 190 22.66 10.92 -4.94
C LYS A 190 23.49 9.71 -4.51
N ILE A 191 24.26 9.12 -5.44
CA ILE A 191 25.14 7.99 -5.13
C ILE A 191 26.24 8.42 -4.14
N ALA A 192 26.80 9.63 -4.28
CA ALA A 192 27.79 10.13 -3.34
C ALA A 192 27.23 10.27 -1.90
N GLU A 193 25.98 10.71 -1.75
CA GLU A 193 25.29 10.78 -0.45
C GLU A 193 25.09 9.39 0.16
N GLU A 194 24.53 8.45 -0.61
CA GLU A 194 24.29 7.07 -0.18
C GLU A 194 25.59 6.35 0.21
N GLU A 195 26.70 6.71 -0.44
CA GLU A 195 27.99 6.10 -0.21
C GLU A 195 28.87 6.85 0.80
N GLY A 196 28.34 7.90 1.43
CA GLY A 196 29.01 8.69 2.46
C GLY A 196 30.22 9.49 1.95
N ILE A 197 30.28 9.77 0.65
CA ILE A 197 31.36 10.52 -0.01
C ILE A 197 31.00 12.00 -0.14
N PHE A 198 29.70 12.31 -0.01
CA PHE A 198 29.13 13.64 -0.17
C PHE A 198 29.81 14.68 0.71
#